data_AF-A0A418VGQ6-F1
#
_entry.id   AF-A0A418VGQ6-F1
#
_cell.length_a   1.000
_cell.length_b   1.000
_cell.length_c   1.000
_cell.angle_alpha   90.00
_cell.angle_beta   90.00
_cell.angle_gamma   90.00
#
_symmetry.space_group_name_H-M   'P 1'
#
loop_
_entity.id
_entity.type
_entity.pdbx_description
1 polymer ?
#
loop_
_entity_poly.entity_id
_entity_poly.type
_entity_poly.pdbx_seq_one_letter_code
_entity_poly.pdbx_strand_id
1 'polypeptide(L)'
;MTLLSESYDIPEAFNPLQFLSNAWGIMTGFPTRIELHFSPEVKERVMESVLPPDAEVRVLGSGYIRLVMTIGGWKELIPWVLGWGGEVEVIEPEELRG
;
A
#
# COMPACT_ATOMS: atom_id res chain seq x y z
N MET A 1 -28.46 -16.91 12.92
CA MET A 1 -27.00 -16.97 12.83
C MET A 1 -26.67 -17.47 11.44
N THR A 2 -26.29 -16.57 10.54
CA THR A 2 -25.91 -16.90 9.16
C THR A 2 -24.96 -15.81 8.68
N LEU A 3 -23.75 -16.23 8.33
CA LEU A 3 -22.60 -15.41 7.96
C LEU A 3 -22.87 -14.65 6.65
N LEU A 4 -22.58 -13.35 6.61
CA LEU A 4 -22.50 -12.61 5.34
C LEU A 4 -21.20 -13.00 4.64
N SER A 5 -21.32 -13.85 3.63
CA SER A 5 -20.30 -14.05 2.60
C SER A 5 -20.35 -12.86 1.65
N GLU A 6 -19.65 -11.77 1.99
CA GLU A 6 -19.41 -10.66 1.07
C GLU A 6 -18.33 -11.09 0.07
N SER A 7 -18.76 -11.48 -1.13
CA SER A 7 -17.89 -11.59 -2.29
C SER A 7 -17.52 -10.17 -2.73
N TYR A 8 -16.29 -9.75 -2.43
CA TYR A 8 -15.75 -8.49 -2.92
C TYR A 8 -15.30 -8.66 -4.38
N ASP A 9 -16.17 -8.30 -5.32
CA ASP A 9 -15.84 -8.20 -6.73
C ASP A 9 -14.92 -6.99 -6.96
N ILE A 10 -13.63 -7.25 -7.18
CA ILE A 10 -12.66 -6.21 -7.56
C ILE A 10 -12.95 -5.84 -9.02
N PRO A 11 -13.31 -4.57 -9.33
CA PRO A 11 -13.57 -4.18 -10.71
C PRO A 11 -12.29 -4.29 -11.55
N GLU A 12 -12.37 -4.96 -12.70
CA GLU A 12 -11.26 -5.16 -13.67
C GLU A 12 -10.65 -3.85 -14.21
N ALA A 13 -11.25 -2.69 -13.95
CA ALA A 13 -10.80 -1.38 -14.43
C ALA A 13 -10.29 -0.44 -13.32
N PHE A 14 -9.97 -0.95 -12.11
CA PHE A 14 -9.24 -0.15 -11.14
C PHE A 14 -7.80 0.02 -11.63
N ASN A 15 -7.46 1.20 -12.15
CA ASN A 15 -6.10 1.57 -12.51
C ASN A 15 -5.47 2.36 -11.35
N PRO A 16 -4.87 1.69 -10.35
CA PRO A 16 -4.27 2.36 -9.19
C PRO A 16 -3.20 3.37 -9.61
N LEU A 17 -2.46 3.13 -10.69
CA LEU A 17 -1.36 3.98 -11.14
C LEU A 17 -1.80 5.43 -11.47
N GLN A 18 -3.01 5.59 -12.01
CA GLN A 18 -3.54 6.90 -12.38
C GLN A 18 -4.08 7.68 -11.18
N PHE A 19 -4.49 6.98 -10.12
CA PHE A 19 -4.97 7.61 -8.88
C PHE A 19 -3.81 8.07 -7.98
N LEU A 20 -2.68 7.36 -8.00
CA LEU A 20 -1.57 7.58 -7.06
C LEU A 20 -0.57 8.64 -7.51
N SER A 21 -0.31 8.72 -8.82
CA SER A 21 0.63 9.69 -9.39
C SER A 21 0.21 11.15 -9.14
N ASN A 22 -1.09 11.40 -8.98
CA ASN A 22 -1.64 12.73 -8.65
C ASN A 22 -1.94 12.94 -7.15
N ALA A 23 -1.99 11.88 -6.34
CA ALA A 23 -2.45 11.99 -4.95
C ALA A 23 -1.36 12.53 -3.99
N TRP A 24 -0.08 12.21 -4.20
CA TRP A 24 0.93 12.46 -3.17
C TRP A 24 1.46 13.90 -3.11
N GLY A 25 1.06 14.75 -4.05
CA GLY A 25 1.62 16.10 -4.22
C GLY A 25 0.90 17.22 -3.45
N ILE A 26 -0.26 16.97 -2.83
CA ILE A 26 -1.12 18.05 -2.28
C ILE A 26 -1.44 17.89 -0.78
N MET A 27 -0.98 16.81 -0.14
CA MET A 27 -1.61 16.35 1.11
C MET A 27 -1.19 17.14 2.36
N THR A 28 -2.19 17.80 2.96
CA THR A 28 -2.14 18.47 4.26
C THR A 28 -2.27 17.44 5.39
N GLY A 29 -1.20 17.20 6.14
CA GLY A 29 -1.18 16.31 7.30
C GLY A 29 0.22 16.21 7.93
N PHE A 30 0.32 15.66 9.14
CA PHE A 30 1.64 15.43 9.75
C PHE A 30 2.39 14.31 9.00
N PRO A 31 3.68 14.51 8.68
CA PRO A 31 4.51 13.47 8.10
C PRO A 31 4.47 12.21 8.97
N THR A 32 3.98 11.12 8.39
CA THR A 32 3.85 9.83 9.07
C THR A 32 4.71 8.82 8.33
N ARG A 33 5.57 8.13 9.09
CA ARG A 33 6.37 7.01 8.58
C ARG A 33 5.45 5.80 8.41
N ILE A 34 5.46 5.21 7.23
CA ILE A 34 4.71 4.00 6.90
C ILE A 34 5.70 2.88 6.57
N GLU A 35 5.43 1.68 7.07
CA GLU A 35 6.14 0.46 6.68
C GLU A 35 5.15 -0.59 6.19
N LEU A 36 5.41 -1.13 5.00
CA LEU A 36 4.58 -2.11 4.32
C LEU A 36 5.43 -3.30 3.92
N HIS A 37 4.89 -4.50 4.12
CA HIS A 37 5.51 -5.75 3.69
C HIS A 37 4.65 -6.38 2.60
N PHE A 38 5.19 -6.51 1.40
CA PHE A 38 4.52 -7.14 0.27
C PHE A 38 4.98 -8.57 0.10
N SER A 39 4.06 -9.44 -0.31
CA SER A 39 4.38 -10.81 -0.67
C SER A 39 5.34 -10.86 -1.87
N PRO A 40 6.08 -11.97 -2.05
CA PRO A 40 6.91 -12.16 -3.24
C PRO A 40 6.11 -12.15 -4.55
N GLU A 41 4.81 -12.48 -4.52
CA GLU A 41 3.96 -12.66 -5.71
C GLU A 41 3.72 -11.35 -6.46
N VAL A 42 3.73 -10.22 -5.74
CA VAL A 42 3.48 -8.89 -6.31
C VAL A 42 4.76 -8.09 -6.56
N LYS A 43 5.93 -8.74 -6.52
CA LYS A 43 7.23 -8.06 -6.57
C LYS A 43 7.40 -7.13 -7.76
N GLU A 44 7.09 -7.60 -8.95
CA GLU A 44 7.25 -6.82 -10.18
C GLU A 44 6.36 -5.57 -10.13
N ARG A 45 5.10 -5.73 -9.71
CA ARG A 45 4.14 -4.64 -9.54
C ARG A 45 4.59 -3.60 -8.51
N VAL A 46 5.21 -4.02 -7.40
CA VAL A 46 5.77 -3.09 -6.40
C VAL A 46 6.93 -2.28 -6.99
N MET A 47 7.82 -2.92 -7.76
CA MET A 47 8.97 -2.25 -8.38
C MET A 47 8.58 -1.30 -9.52
N GLU A 48 7.45 -1.54 -10.17
CA GLU A 48 6.86 -0.65 -11.20
C GLU A 48 6.08 0.53 -10.59
N SER A 49 5.80 0.49 -9.29
CA SER A 49 5.07 1.56 -8.62
C SER A 49 5.90 2.84 -8.62
N VAL A 50 5.26 3.96 -8.95
CA VAL A 50 5.84 5.28 -8.68
C VAL A 50 5.85 5.43 -7.17
N LEU A 51 7.03 5.55 -6.56
CA LEU A 51 7.23 5.73 -5.12
C LEU A 51 7.80 7.12 -4.83
N PRO A 52 7.61 7.66 -3.61
CA PRO A 52 8.27 8.90 -3.22
C PRO A 52 9.81 8.77 -3.35
N PRO A 53 10.54 9.85 -3.67
CA PRO A 53 12.00 9.78 -3.83
C PRO A 53 12.76 9.32 -2.58
N ASP A 54 12.19 9.51 -1.40
CA ASP A 54 12.73 9.12 -0.10
C ASP A 54 12.27 7.73 0.36
N ALA A 55 11.53 6.99 -0.48
CA ALA A 55 11.10 5.65 -0.16
C ALA A 55 12.27 4.66 -0.17
N GLU A 56 12.31 3.78 0.84
CA GLU A 56 13.25 2.68 0.92
C GLU A 56 12.56 1.36 0.56
N VAL A 57 13.06 0.70 -0.48
CA VAL A 57 12.58 -0.64 -0.90
C VAL A 57 13.68 -1.67 -0.67
N ARG A 58 13.36 -2.76 0.02
CA ARG A 58 14.30 -3.88 0.26
C ARG A 58 13.60 -5.22 0.11
N VAL A 59 14.24 -6.13 -0.63
CA VAL A 59 13.83 -7.55 -0.65
C VAL A 59 14.43 -8.24 0.56
N LEU A 60 13.58 -8.87 1.37
CA LEU A 60 13.97 -9.61 2.56
C LEU A 60 14.44 -11.02 2.20
N GLY A 61 15.15 -11.68 3.13
CA GLY A 61 15.61 -13.06 2.94
C GLY A 61 14.48 -14.08 2.73
N SER A 62 13.26 -13.75 3.16
CA SER A 62 12.04 -14.53 2.92
C SER A 62 11.44 -14.36 1.52
N GLY A 63 11.94 -13.40 0.73
CA GLY A 63 11.38 -13.01 -0.57
C GLY A 63 10.33 -11.90 -0.50
N TYR A 64 9.85 -11.55 0.70
CA TYR A 64 8.97 -10.40 0.91
C TYR A 64 9.67 -9.09 0.59
N ILE A 65 8.90 -8.05 0.30
CA ILE A 65 9.43 -6.72 0.03
C ILE A 65 9.02 -5.80 1.15
N ARG A 66 10.02 -5.23 1.81
CA ARG A 66 9.83 -4.15 2.77
C ARG A 66 9.89 -2.82 2.03
N LEU A 67 8.79 -2.08 2.04
CA LEU A 67 8.69 -0.69 1.60
C LEU A 67 8.52 0.21 2.82
N VAL A 68 9.34 1.25 2.90
CA VAL A 68 9.23 2.30 3.90
C VAL A 68 9.13 3.64 3.19
N MET A 69 8.20 4.48 3.60
CA MET A 69 8.07 5.84 3.07
C MET A 69 7.50 6.79 4.11
N THR A 70 7.70 8.09 3.91
CA THR A 70 7.10 9.15 4.74
C THR A 70 6.07 9.90 3.90
N ILE A 71 4.82 9.94 4.37
CA ILE A 71 3.74 10.63 3.65
C ILE A 71 3.00 11.62 4.56
N GLY A 72 2.59 12.76 4.01
CA GLY A 72 1.82 13.77 4.72
C GLY A 72 0.36 13.38 4.80
N GLY A 73 -0.08 12.71 5.87
CA GLY A 73 -1.47 12.28 6.03
C GLY A 73 -1.76 10.88 5.45
N TRP A 74 -1.49 9.84 6.22
CA TRP A 74 -1.59 8.44 5.77
C TRP A 74 -2.96 7.97 5.27
N LYS A 75 -4.05 8.71 5.53
CA LYS A 75 -5.40 8.31 5.16
C LYS A 75 -5.60 8.16 3.64
N GLU A 76 -4.90 8.96 2.84
CA GLU A 76 -5.00 8.85 1.38
C GLU A 76 -4.20 7.68 0.82
N LEU A 77 -3.38 7.03 1.65
CA LEU A 77 -2.70 5.80 1.30
C LEU A 77 -3.60 4.57 1.45
N ILE A 78 -4.66 4.64 2.25
CA ILE A 78 -5.54 3.49 2.53
C ILE A 78 -6.09 2.87 1.24
N PRO A 79 -6.67 3.62 0.28
CA PRO A 79 -7.19 3.03 -0.95
C PRO A 79 -6.09 2.36 -1.79
N TRP A 80 -4.87 2.87 -1.71
CA TRP A 80 -3.73 2.25 -2.36
C TRP A 80 -3.37 0.90 -1.75
N VAL A 81 -3.21 0.85 -0.42
CA VAL A 81 -2.87 -0.36 0.33
C VAL A 81 -3.95 -1.43 0.11
N LEU A 82 -5.23 -1.05 0.20
CA LEU A 82 -6.34 -1.96 -0.07
C LEU A 82 -6.34 -2.50 -1.51
N GLY A 83 -5.82 -1.74 -2.48
CA GLY A 83 -5.67 -2.19 -3.86
C GLY A 83 -4.71 -3.37 -4.05
N TRP A 84 -3.86 -3.68 -3.06
CA TRP A 84 -3.01 -4.87 -3.08
C TRP A 84 -3.70 -6.12 -2.50
N GLY A 85 -4.85 -5.97 -1.84
CA GLY A 85 -5.56 -7.08 -1.22
C GLY A 85 -4.72 -7.78 -0.14
N GLY A 86 -4.74 -9.11 -0.11
CA GLY A 86 -3.99 -9.93 0.84
C GLY A 86 -2.47 -9.96 0.62
N GLU A 87 -1.97 -9.26 -0.41
CA GLU A 87 -0.55 -9.28 -0.79
C GLU A 87 0.28 -8.20 -0.10
N VAL A 88 -0.33 -7.41 0.80
CA VAL A 88 0.36 -6.37 1.58
C VAL A 88 -0.05 -6.45 3.05
N GLU A 89 0.93 -6.28 3.93
CA GLU A 89 0.73 -6.12 5.37
C GLU A 89 1.25 -4.75 5.80
N VAL A 90 0.47 -4.03 6.62
CA VAL A 90 0.93 -2.79 7.25
C VAL A 90 1.65 -3.13 8.53
N ILE A 91 2.92 -2.71 8.62
CA ILE A 91 3.77 -2.92 9.81
C ILE A 91 3.81 -1.64 10.66
N GLU A 92 3.83 -0.46 10.05
CA GLU A 92 3.75 0.81 10.76
C GLU A 92 2.90 1.81 9.96
N PRO A 93 2.15 2.70 10.63
CA PRO A 93 1.94 2.81 12.07
C PRO A 93 0.99 1.72 12.63
N GLU A 94 1.03 1.47 13.95
CA GLU A 94 0.19 0.43 14.58
C GLU A 94 -1.30 0.68 14.41
N GLU A 95 -1.72 1.94 14.35
CA GLU A 95 -3.11 2.34 14.11
C GLU A 95 -3.65 1.88 12.74
N LEU A 96 -2.77 1.42 11.86
CA LEU A 96 -3.09 0.85 10.55
C LEU A 96 -2.93 -0.68 10.47
N ARG A 97 -2.46 -1.34 11.53
CA ARG A 97 -2.46 -2.80 11.59
C ARG A 97 -3.90 -3.28 11.75
N GLY A 98 -4.45 -3.90 10.70
CA GLY A 98 -5.80 -4.49 10.66
C GLY A 98 -5.79 -5.98 10.97
#